data_AF-A0AAV0HK13-F1
#
_entry.id   AF-A0AAV0HK13-F1
#
_cell.length_a   1.000
_cell.length_b   1.000
_cell.length_c   1.000
_cell.angle_alpha   90.00
_cell.angle_beta   90.00
_cell.angle_gamma   90.00
#
_symmetry.space_group_name_H-M   'P 1'
#
loop_
_entity.id
_entity.type
_entity.pdbx_description
1 polymer ?
#
loop_
_entity_poly.entity_id
_entity_poly.type
_entity_poly.pdbx_seq_one_letter_code
_entity_poly.pdbx_strand_id
1 'polypeptide(L)'
;MTIMKGPDCTGRSESKFYNHNVARLVNTLVDRTRHGYRDENNDFSFRHSMPNRNPGSPTGGAVCYEDLGKYDCWNCLLTAKNKIRAGCHKPISAELVLQDCSIWFRMIP
;
A
#
# COMPACT_ATOMS: atom_id res chain seq x y z
N MET A 1 9.83 1.03 -22.85
CA MET A 1 9.40 -0.27 -22.28
C MET A 1 9.86 -0.30 -20.83
N THR A 2 9.01 0.13 -19.90
CA THR A 2 9.38 0.18 -18.47
C THR A 2 9.33 -1.24 -17.91
N ILE A 3 10.46 -1.76 -17.43
CA ILE A 3 10.51 -3.06 -16.76
C ILE A 3 9.71 -2.90 -15.46
N MET A 4 8.50 -3.45 -15.41
CA MET A 4 7.75 -3.59 -14.16
C MET A 4 8.53 -4.53 -13.24
N LYS A 5 9.33 -3.99 -12.32
CA LYS A 5 10.02 -4.78 -11.29
C LYS A 5 8.97 -5.39 -10.33
N GLY A 6 9.29 -6.57 -9.81
CA GLY A 6 8.50 -7.20 -8.74
C GLY A 6 8.49 -6.35 -7.47
N PRO A 7 7.66 -6.71 -6.47
CA PRO A 7 7.62 -5.98 -5.21
C PRO A 7 8.97 -6.07 -4.50
N ASP A 8 9.43 -4.94 -3.96
CA ASP A 8 10.58 -4.87 -3.06
C ASP A 8 10.09 -5.14 -1.64
N CYS A 9 10.44 -6.30 -1.08
CA CYS A 9 10.00 -6.74 0.24
C CYS A 9 11.22 -6.83 1.16
N THR A 10 11.16 -6.18 2.32
CA THR A 10 12.23 -6.24 3.33
C THR A 10 11.74 -6.90 4.61
N GLY A 11 12.59 -7.78 5.15
CA GLY A 11 12.42 -8.51 6.40
C GLY A 11 11.15 -9.35 6.49
N ARG A 12 10.90 -9.92 7.67
CA ARG A 12 9.73 -10.77 7.92
C ARG A 12 9.23 -10.61 9.34
N SER A 13 7.92 -10.45 9.50
CA SER A 13 7.27 -10.33 10.80
C SER A 13 6.63 -11.65 11.23
N GLU A 14 6.99 -12.12 12.42
CA GLU A 14 6.31 -13.23 13.09
C GLU A 14 5.11 -12.75 13.94
N SER A 15 4.92 -11.43 14.10
CA SER A 15 3.79 -10.86 14.85
C SER A 15 2.49 -10.99 14.07
N LYS A 16 1.55 -11.80 14.58
CA LYS A 16 0.19 -11.91 14.02
C LYS A 16 -0.54 -10.56 14.03
N PHE A 17 -0.36 -9.77 15.09
CA PHE A 17 -0.97 -8.45 15.23
C PHE A 17 -0.48 -7.48 14.14
N TYR A 18 0.84 -7.42 13.93
CA TYR A 18 1.43 -6.60 12.88
C TYR A 18 0.91 -7.02 11.49
N ASN A 19 0.97 -8.31 11.18
CA ASN A 19 0.52 -8.83 9.89
C ASN A 19 -0.98 -8.57 9.65
N HIS A 20 -1.81 -8.68 10.68
CA HIS A 20 -3.22 -8.30 10.61
C HIS A 20 -3.41 -6.82 10.30
N ASN A 21 -2.63 -5.94 10.94
CA ASN A 21 -2.71 -4.50 10.69
C ASN A 21 -2.14 -4.10 9.32
N VAL A 22 -1.13 -4.80 8.79
CA VAL A 22 -0.66 -4.58 7.41
C VAL A 22 -1.78 -4.88 6.41
N ALA A 23 -2.50 -6.00 6.59
CA ALA A 23 -3.63 -6.32 5.72
C ALA A 23 -4.74 -5.25 5.79
N ARG A 24 -5.06 -4.76 6.99
CA ARG A 24 -6.02 -3.67 7.19
C ARG A 24 -5.56 -2.34 6.57
N LEU A 25 -4.29 -1.98 6.77
CA LEU A 25 -3.68 -0.79 6.20
C LEU A 25 -3.79 -0.80 4.68
N VAL A 26 -3.30 -1.87 4.05
CA VAL A 26 -3.28 -1.98 2.59
C VAL A 26 -4.68 -2.00 2.00
N ASN A 27 -5.65 -2.67 2.64
CA ASN A 27 -7.04 -2.59 2.20
C ASN A 27 -7.62 -1.17 2.34
N THR A 28 -7.33 -0.47 3.44
CA THR A 28 -7.74 0.93 3.64
C THR A 28 -7.14 1.84 2.56
N LEU A 29 -5.89 1.60 2.17
CA LEU A 29 -5.22 2.32 1.09
C LEU A 29 -5.88 2.08 -0.27
N VAL A 30 -6.36 0.87 -0.56
CA VAL A 30 -7.06 0.59 -1.82
C VAL A 30 -8.53 1.06 -1.78
N ASP A 31 -9.24 0.91 -0.67
CA ASP A 31 -10.67 1.24 -0.61
C ASP A 31 -10.92 2.75 -0.63
N ARG A 32 -10.03 3.56 -0.06
CA ARG A 32 -10.15 5.02 -0.08
C ARG A 32 -10.14 5.57 -1.51
N THR A 33 -9.31 5.04 -2.42
CA THR A 33 -9.38 5.46 -3.84
C THR A 33 -10.71 5.06 -4.47
N ARG A 34 -11.23 3.87 -4.17
CA ARG A 34 -12.58 3.44 -4.59
C ARG A 34 -13.72 4.32 -4.06
N HIS A 35 -13.50 5.13 -3.03
CA HIS A 35 -14.49 6.10 -2.56
C HIS A 35 -14.24 7.53 -3.07
N GLY A 36 -13.13 7.77 -3.76
CA GLY A 36 -12.79 9.08 -4.31
C GLY A 36 -12.18 10.00 -3.26
N TYR A 37 -11.62 9.44 -2.18
CA TYR A 37 -10.84 10.23 -1.22
C TYR A 37 -9.62 10.81 -1.93
N ARG A 38 -9.44 12.12 -1.78
CA ARG A 38 -8.31 12.89 -2.28
C ARG A 38 -7.58 13.53 -1.11
N ASP A 39 -6.30 13.85 -1.30
CA ASP A 39 -5.54 14.62 -0.31
C ASP A 39 -5.86 16.11 -0.38
N GLU A 40 -5.10 16.90 0.39
CA GLU A 40 -5.20 18.36 0.44
C GLU A 40 -4.89 19.05 -0.90
N ASN A 41 -4.17 18.37 -1.79
CA ASN A 41 -3.85 18.84 -3.14
C ASN A 41 -4.82 18.32 -4.20
N ASN A 42 -5.91 17.67 -3.77
CA ASN A 42 -6.90 17.04 -4.66
C ASN A 42 -6.33 15.85 -5.46
N ASP A 43 -5.25 15.23 -5.00
CA ASP A 43 -4.62 14.07 -5.64
C ASP A 43 -5.07 12.74 -5.00
N PHE A 44 -4.98 11.65 -5.75
CA PHE A 44 -5.18 10.29 -5.24
C PHE A 44 -3.93 9.73 -4.54
N SER A 45 -3.32 10.56 -3.70
CA SER A 45 -2.08 10.30 -2.99
C SER A 45 -2.30 10.44 -1.50
N PHE A 46 -2.33 9.36 -0.73
CA PHE A 46 -2.56 9.50 0.71
C PHE A 46 -1.81 8.50 1.55
N ARG A 47 -1.52 8.95 2.78
CA ARG A 47 -0.84 8.20 3.82
C ARG A 47 -1.86 7.74 4.86
N HIS A 48 -1.64 6.56 5.39
CA HIS A 48 -2.44 6.04 6.49
C HIS A 48 -1.56 5.29 7.49
N SER A 49 -1.91 5.38 8.76
CA SER A 49 -1.22 4.69 9.85
C SER A 49 -2.26 3.96 10.68
N MET A 50 -2.01 2.67 10.93
CA MET A 50 -2.91 1.89 11.78
C MET A 50 -2.68 2.23 13.26
N PRO A 51 -3.75 2.27 14.08
CA PRO A 51 -3.66 2.61 15.49
C PRO A 51 -2.67 1.70 16.24
N ASN A 52 -1.83 2.32 17.07
CA ASN A 52 -0.79 1.66 17.86
C ASN A 52 -1.39 0.94 19.07
N ARG A 53 -1.14 -0.36 19.19
CA ARG A 53 -1.44 -1.14 20.41
C ARG A 53 -0.25 -2.02 20.87
N ASN A 54 0.99 -1.55 20.72
CA ASN A 54 2.26 -2.24 21.06
C ASN A 54 2.62 -3.48 20.20
N PRO A 55 3.93 -3.74 19.99
CA PRO A 55 4.89 -2.86 19.31
C PRO A 55 4.83 -3.05 17.79
N GLY A 56 5.12 -1.99 17.05
CA GLY A 56 5.13 -1.98 15.59
C GLY A 56 3.76 -1.70 14.97
N SER A 57 3.43 -0.43 14.74
CA SER A 57 2.28 -0.09 13.89
C SER A 57 2.72 0.05 12.44
N PRO A 58 2.02 -0.58 11.47
CA PRO A 58 2.31 -0.32 10.08
C PRO A 58 1.79 1.07 9.70
N THR A 59 2.65 1.83 9.04
CA THR A 59 2.28 3.01 8.24
C THR A 59 2.45 2.67 6.77
N GLY A 60 1.72 3.35 5.91
CA GLY A 60 1.85 3.17 4.47
C GLY A 60 1.21 4.29 3.68
N GLY A 61 1.40 4.22 2.38
CA GLY A 61 0.82 5.16 1.44
C GLY A 61 0.49 4.50 0.12
N ALA A 62 -0.43 5.12 -0.59
CA ALA A 62 -0.76 4.82 -1.97
C ALA A 62 -0.71 6.12 -2.77
N VAL A 63 -0.16 6.05 -3.97
CA VAL A 63 -0.08 7.16 -4.92
C VAL A 63 -0.56 6.64 -6.26
N CYS A 64 -1.45 7.39 -6.91
CA CYS A 64 -1.77 7.19 -8.32
C CYS A 64 -1.11 8.31 -9.11
N TYR A 65 -0.41 7.94 -10.18
CA TYR A 65 0.26 8.88 -11.06
C TYR A 65 -0.71 9.37 -12.13
N GLU A 66 -0.49 10.57 -12.66
CA GLU A 66 -1.34 11.19 -13.69
C GLU A 66 -2.80 11.46 -13.25
N ASP A 67 -3.58 12.11 -14.11
CA ASP A 67 -5.02 12.36 -13.92
C ASP A 67 -5.85 11.09 -14.12
N LEU A 68 -5.46 9.98 -13.48
CA LEU A 68 -6.19 8.74 -13.54
C LEU A 68 -7.58 8.90 -12.96
N GLY A 69 -8.56 8.36 -13.68
CA GLY A 69 -9.90 8.17 -13.15
C GLY A 69 -9.84 7.36 -11.87
N LYS A 70 -10.76 7.67 -10.95
CA LYS A 70 -10.94 6.98 -9.67
C LYS A 70 -10.91 5.44 -9.79
N TYR A 71 -11.52 4.89 -10.85
CA TYR A 71 -11.58 3.44 -11.09
C TYR A 71 -10.24 2.86 -11.57
N ASP A 72 -9.51 3.58 -12.42
CA ASP A 72 -8.21 3.13 -12.93
C ASP A 72 -7.16 3.15 -11.81
N CYS A 73 -7.17 4.21 -11.01
CA CYS A 73 -6.36 4.31 -9.80
C CYS A 73 -6.65 3.14 -8.82
N TRP A 74 -7.93 2.86 -8.55
CA TRP A 74 -8.32 1.71 -7.72
C TRP A 74 -7.85 0.37 -8.30
N ASN A 75 -8.01 0.15 -9.61
CA ASN A 75 -7.58 -1.07 -10.29
C ASN A 75 -6.06 -1.26 -10.23
N CYS A 76 -5.29 -0.18 -10.41
CA CYS A 76 -3.83 -0.24 -10.30
C CYS A 76 -3.40 -0.63 -8.87
N LEU A 77 -3.94 0.04 -7.85
CA LEU A 77 -3.62 -0.26 -6.45
C LEU A 77 -4.07 -1.66 -6.02
N LEU A 78 -5.21 -2.13 -6.53
CA LEU A 78 -5.66 -3.51 -6.34
C LEU A 78 -4.66 -4.52 -6.93
N THR A 79 -4.16 -4.24 -8.13
CA THR A 79 -3.14 -5.05 -8.79
C THR A 79 -1.83 -5.04 -7.98
N ALA A 80 -1.39 -3.87 -7.52
CA ALA A 80 -0.18 -3.73 -6.72
C ALA A 80 -0.29 -4.52 -5.40
N LYS A 81 -1.43 -4.39 -4.69
CA LYS A 81 -1.73 -5.19 -3.48
C LYS A 81 -1.63 -6.69 -3.75
N ASN A 82 -2.22 -7.17 -4.84
CA ASN A 82 -2.23 -8.60 -5.17
C ASN A 82 -0.83 -9.12 -5.49
N LYS A 83 -0.01 -8.32 -6.19
CA LYS A 83 1.40 -8.64 -6.48
C LYS A 83 2.25 -8.70 -5.22
N ILE A 84 2.11 -7.73 -4.31
CA ILE A 84 2.79 -7.76 -3.00
C ILE A 84 2.37 -9.00 -2.21
N ARG A 85 1.07 -9.32 -2.16
CA ARG A 85 0.59 -10.51 -1.44
C ARG A 85 1.14 -11.82 -2.01
N ALA A 86 1.33 -11.89 -3.32
CA ALA A 86 1.86 -13.07 -4.00
C ALA A 86 3.40 -13.17 -3.88
N GLY A 87 4.11 -12.03 -3.91
CA GLY A 87 5.57 -11.99 -3.92
C GLY A 87 6.23 -11.87 -2.53
N CYS A 88 5.56 -11.26 -1.55
CA CYS A 88 6.10 -11.02 -0.22
C CYS A 88 5.49 -11.97 0.83
N HIS A 89 6.33 -12.64 1.62
CA HIS A 89 5.89 -13.47 2.74
C HIS A 89 5.97 -12.69 4.07
N LYS A 90 4.84 -12.09 4.50
CA LYS A 90 4.71 -11.35 5.78
C LYS A 90 5.82 -10.32 6.01
N PRO A 91 6.09 -9.41 5.05
CA PRO A 91 7.22 -8.51 5.16
C PRO A 91 7.00 -7.44 6.24
N ILE A 92 8.08 -6.91 6.82
CA ILE A 92 8.02 -5.73 7.71
C ILE A 92 7.99 -4.40 6.93
N SER A 93 8.35 -4.45 5.65
CA SER A 93 8.24 -3.35 4.71
C SER A 93 8.06 -3.90 3.31
N ALA A 94 7.19 -3.29 2.52
CA ALA A 94 7.11 -3.58 1.10
C ALA A 94 6.79 -2.32 0.30
N GLU A 95 7.32 -2.26 -0.92
CA GLU A 95 7.01 -1.25 -1.91
C GLU A 95 6.81 -1.91 -3.28
N LEU A 96 5.83 -1.43 -4.03
CA LEU A 96 5.68 -1.79 -5.43
C LEU A 96 5.27 -0.55 -6.21
N VAL A 97 6.09 -0.21 -7.20
CA VAL A 97 5.82 0.82 -8.19
C VAL A 97 5.40 0.15 -9.50
N LEU A 98 4.18 0.45 -9.94
CA LEU A 98 3.67 0.13 -11.27
C LEU A 98 3.71 1.40 -12.13
N GLN A 99 3.30 1.27 -13.40
CA GLN A 99 3.26 2.40 -14.33
C GLN A 99 2.40 3.54 -13.81
N ASP A 100 1.25 3.21 -13.21
CA ASP A 100 0.16 4.14 -12.94
C ASP A 100 -0.06 4.40 -11.44
N CYS A 101 0.64 3.65 -10.58
CA CYS A 101 0.50 3.79 -9.14
C CYS A 101 1.68 3.19 -8.37
N SER A 102 1.80 3.58 -7.10
CA SER A 102 2.62 2.89 -6.12
C SER A 102 1.87 2.61 -4.84
N ILE A 103 2.26 1.54 -4.16
CA ILE A 103 1.82 1.25 -2.79
C ILE A 103 3.03 0.86 -1.96
N TRP A 104 3.11 1.38 -0.74
CA TRP A 104 4.17 1.06 0.19
C TRP A 104 3.64 0.96 1.62
N PHE A 105 4.29 0.14 2.44
CA PHE A 105 4.11 0.13 3.88
C PHE A 105 5.40 -0.25 4.59
N ARG A 106 5.52 0.15 5.86
CA ARG A 106 6.62 -0.23 6.74
C ARG A 106 6.20 -0.25 8.20
N MET A 107 6.86 -1.07 8.99
CA MET A 107 6.78 -1.01 10.45
C MET A 107 7.43 0.28 10.95
N ILE A 108 6.71 1.03 11.80
CA ILE A 108 7.33 2.06 12.64
C ILE A 108 7.64 1.39 14.00
N PRO A 109 8.91 1.39 14.45
CA PRO A 109 9.30 0.84 15.75
C PRO A 109 8.56 1.52 16.91
#